data_AF-A0A4R2R4P0-F1
#
_entry.id   AF-A0A4R2R4P0-F1
#
_cell.length_a   1.000
_cell.length_b   1.000
_cell.length_c   1.000
_cell.angle_alpha   90.00
_cell.angle_beta   90.00
_cell.angle_gamma   90.00
#
_symmetry.space_group_name_H-M   'P 1'
#
loop_
_entity.id
_entity.type
_entity.pdbx_description
1 polymer ?
#
loop_
_entity_poly.entity_id
_entity_poly.type
_entity_poly.pdbx_seq_one_letter_code
_entity_poly.pdbx_strand_id
1 'polypeptide(L)'
;MAFDIDHFTQTSERVGWEDLDLDVFRDDPLPPATLRTLRYMADVEYHTVCYLRDMLVTPSHAEGDVTAFMTFWNREEFWHGEALSEVLRRHEISLDFDQLKAKRLKLGWKDRLAPIKQSVAANLAGTDFIAVHMAWGAANEWSAGTAYRRLAVLEDHPVLATLLHRIAKQESRHVAFYATQARTRLEDHPRAQRLTRLALRRFWGPVGTGVMPESEVTHVMTHLFSGPAGRVQAAHIDANIARLPGMEGLRIVQDALDRRGVPT
;
A
#
# COMPACT_ATOMS: atom_id res chain seq x y z
N MET A 1 -12.40 -12.75 14.76
CA MET A 1 -11.34 -13.72 15.10
C MET A 1 -10.02 -12.96 15.13
N ALA A 2 -9.15 -13.27 16.09
CA ALA A 2 -7.79 -12.71 16.10
C ALA A 2 -7.01 -13.21 14.88
N PHE A 3 -6.06 -12.41 14.40
CA PHE A 3 -5.17 -12.82 13.31
C PHE A 3 -4.24 -13.93 13.81
N ASP A 4 -4.09 -15.00 13.02
CA ASP A 4 -3.22 -16.13 13.35
C ASP A 4 -1.87 -15.95 12.65
N ILE A 5 -0.87 -15.50 13.42
CA ILE A 5 0.47 -15.23 12.90
C ILE A 5 1.21 -16.51 12.50
N ASP A 6 0.97 -17.61 13.21
CA ASP A 6 1.59 -18.90 12.92
C ASP A 6 1.07 -19.44 11.59
N HIS A 7 -0.24 -19.39 11.38
CA HIS A 7 -0.85 -19.75 10.11
C HIS A 7 -0.35 -18.85 8.98
N PHE A 8 -0.24 -17.54 9.20
CA PHE A 8 0.26 -16.60 8.20
C PHE A 8 1.68 -16.94 7.76
N THR A 9 2.58 -17.17 8.73
CA THR A 9 3.99 -17.48 8.45
C THR A 9 4.16 -18.83 7.74
N GLN A 10 3.37 -19.84 8.12
CA GLN A 10 3.39 -21.17 7.49
C GLN A 10 2.87 -21.18 6.05
N THR A 11 1.92 -20.30 5.73
CA THR A 11 1.27 -20.25 4.41
C THR A 11 1.75 -19.06 3.56
N SER A 12 2.78 -18.35 3.99
CA SER A 12 3.35 -17.22 3.24
C SER A 12 4.18 -17.73 2.08
N GLU A 13 3.69 -17.44 0.88
CA GLU A 13 4.28 -17.87 -0.38
C GLU A 13 4.48 -16.66 -1.29
N ARG A 14 5.42 -16.76 -2.25
CA ARG A 14 5.52 -15.76 -3.30
C ARG A 14 4.26 -15.81 -4.17
N VAL A 15 3.80 -14.68 -4.69
CA VAL A 15 2.80 -14.70 -5.76
C VAL A 15 3.35 -15.49 -6.94
N GLY A 16 2.57 -16.43 -7.47
CA GLY A 16 2.93 -17.21 -8.66
C GLY A 16 2.39 -16.54 -9.91
N TRP A 17 3.21 -16.48 -10.96
CA TRP A 17 2.82 -15.95 -12.28
C TRP A 17 3.42 -16.74 -13.45
N GLU A 18 4.22 -17.77 -13.17
CA GLU A 18 4.91 -18.57 -14.18
C GLU A 18 3.98 -19.42 -15.04
N ASP A 19 2.79 -19.70 -14.55
CA ASP A 19 1.73 -20.38 -15.30
C ASP A 19 0.93 -19.44 -16.22
N LEU A 20 1.17 -18.12 -16.12
CA LEU A 20 0.53 -17.13 -16.97
C LEU A 20 1.31 -16.96 -18.28
N ASP A 21 0.61 -16.99 -19.40
CA ASP A 21 1.19 -16.65 -20.70
C ASP A 21 1.37 -15.12 -20.81
N LEU A 22 2.52 -14.62 -20.37
CA LEU A 22 2.87 -13.21 -20.46
C LEU A 22 3.34 -12.80 -21.87
N ASP A 23 3.62 -13.75 -22.77
CA ASP A 23 4.03 -13.44 -24.14
C ASP A 23 2.89 -12.83 -24.95
N VAL A 24 1.62 -13.03 -24.54
CA VAL A 24 0.44 -12.38 -25.11
C VAL A 24 0.55 -10.85 -25.20
N PHE A 25 1.27 -10.21 -24.26
CA PHE A 25 1.44 -8.76 -24.25
C PHE A 25 2.29 -8.21 -25.41
N ARG A 26 2.96 -9.08 -26.17
CA ARG A 26 3.63 -8.70 -27.42
C ARG A 26 2.64 -8.49 -28.55
N ASP A 27 1.58 -9.30 -28.57
CA ASP A 27 0.56 -9.27 -29.62
C ASP A 27 -0.62 -8.38 -29.23
N ASP A 28 -0.94 -8.29 -27.93
CA ASP A 28 -1.98 -7.43 -27.36
C ASP A 28 -1.40 -6.53 -26.25
N PRO A 29 -0.72 -5.42 -26.62
CA PRO A 29 -0.01 -4.61 -25.65
C PRO A 29 -0.94 -3.74 -24.81
N LEU A 30 -0.63 -3.62 -23.51
CA LEU A 30 -1.36 -2.74 -22.59
C LEU A 30 -1.24 -1.26 -23.01
N PRO A 31 -2.29 -0.45 -22.80
CA PRO A 31 -2.25 0.98 -23.09
C PRO A 31 -1.16 1.73 -22.29
N PRO A 32 -0.60 2.83 -22.81
CA PRO A 32 0.43 3.61 -22.12
C PRO A 32 0.01 4.11 -20.72
N ALA A 33 -1.27 4.46 -20.53
CA ALA A 33 -1.80 4.91 -19.24
C ALA A 33 -1.77 3.80 -18.17
N THR A 34 -2.06 2.58 -18.60
CA THR A 34 -1.99 1.33 -17.82
C THR A 34 -0.56 1.01 -17.45
N LEU A 35 0.35 1.04 -18.42
CA LEU A 35 1.78 0.79 -18.18
C LEU A 35 2.38 1.79 -17.20
N ARG A 36 2.00 3.06 -17.30
CA ARG A 36 2.39 4.08 -16.32
C ARG A 36 1.87 3.79 -14.92
N THR A 37 0.65 3.25 -14.81
CA THR A 37 0.05 2.83 -13.54
C THR A 37 0.73 1.61 -12.95
N LEU A 38 0.95 0.56 -13.76
CA LEU A 38 1.66 -0.64 -13.34
C LEU A 38 3.08 -0.33 -12.90
N ARG A 39 3.77 0.55 -13.63
CA ARG A 39 5.09 1.04 -13.25
C ARG A 39 5.08 1.69 -11.88
N TYR A 40 4.13 2.57 -11.61
CA TYR A 40 3.98 3.20 -10.31
C TYR A 40 3.72 2.18 -9.20
N MET A 41 2.84 1.21 -9.43
CA MET A 41 2.53 0.15 -8.47
C MET A 41 3.77 -0.68 -8.16
N ALA A 42 4.52 -1.13 -9.18
CA ALA A 42 5.78 -1.84 -9.00
C ALA A 42 6.85 -1.00 -8.27
N ASP A 43 6.97 0.29 -8.59
CA ASP A 43 7.87 1.23 -7.91
C ASP A 43 7.51 1.42 -6.42
N VAL A 44 6.22 1.28 -6.07
CA VAL A 44 5.72 1.29 -4.70
C VAL A 44 6.04 -0.02 -4.00
N GLU A 45 5.78 -1.17 -4.63
CA GLU A 45 6.06 -2.50 -4.04
C GLU A 45 7.56 -2.67 -3.70
N TYR A 46 8.43 -2.32 -4.64
CA TYR A 46 9.87 -2.31 -4.38
C TYR A 46 10.28 -1.30 -3.30
N HIS A 47 9.50 -0.23 -3.13
CA HIS A 47 9.80 0.72 -2.06
C HIS A 47 9.55 0.16 -0.68
N THR A 48 8.51 -0.65 -0.56
CA THR A 48 8.12 -1.30 0.68
C THR A 48 9.31 -2.07 1.27
N VAL A 49 10.09 -2.73 0.40
CA VAL A 49 11.36 -3.40 0.73
C VAL A 49 12.42 -2.46 1.31
N CYS A 50 12.48 -1.22 0.82
CA CYS A 50 13.40 -0.21 1.33
C CYS A 50 12.94 0.40 2.67
N TYR A 51 11.64 0.36 2.97
CA TYR A 51 11.03 0.95 4.15
C TYR A 51 10.99 0.01 5.36
N LEU A 52 11.18 -1.30 5.17
CA LEU A 52 11.28 -2.27 6.27
C LEU A 52 12.25 -1.79 7.36
N ARG A 53 13.43 -1.30 6.96
CA ARG A 53 14.43 -0.77 7.89
C ARG A 53 13.87 0.37 8.75
N ASP A 54 13.13 1.29 8.14
CA ASP A 54 12.57 2.44 8.83
C ASP A 54 11.41 2.04 9.77
N MET A 55 10.74 0.92 9.50
CA MET A 55 9.75 0.32 10.40
C MET A 55 10.38 -0.47 11.54
N LEU A 56 11.48 -1.20 11.29
CA LEU A 56 12.20 -1.99 12.29
C LEU A 56 12.88 -1.13 13.37
N VAL A 57 13.09 0.17 13.13
CA VAL A 57 13.62 1.10 14.15
C VAL A 57 12.52 1.78 14.97
N THR A 58 11.25 1.41 14.76
CA THR A 58 10.12 1.92 15.55
C THR A 58 9.80 1.00 16.73
N PRO A 59 9.11 1.47 17.79
CA PRO A 59 8.73 0.62 18.92
C PRO A 59 7.98 -0.67 18.53
N SER A 60 7.35 -0.71 17.34
CA SER A 60 6.59 -1.86 16.84
C SER A 60 7.42 -3.14 16.66
N HIS A 61 8.74 -3.04 16.47
CA HIS A 61 9.60 -4.23 16.30
C HIS A 61 9.80 -5.03 17.60
N ALA A 62 9.47 -4.46 18.76
CA ALA A 62 9.65 -5.14 20.04
C ALA A 62 8.64 -6.30 20.23
N GLU A 63 7.59 -6.36 19.42
CA GLU A 63 6.59 -7.43 19.46
C GLU A 63 6.93 -8.53 18.43
N GLY A 64 6.96 -9.79 18.91
CA GLY A 64 7.33 -10.95 18.08
C GLY A 64 6.43 -11.12 16.86
N ASP A 65 5.11 -11.00 17.04
CA ASP A 65 4.13 -11.16 15.96
C ASP A 65 4.27 -10.09 14.88
N VAL A 66 4.54 -8.84 15.29
CA VAL A 66 4.77 -7.73 14.36
C VAL A 66 6.05 -7.95 13.57
N THR A 67 7.12 -8.39 14.23
CA THR A 67 8.39 -8.69 13.55
C THR A 67 8.25 -9.86 12.58
N ALA A 68 7.56 -10.93 12.98
CA ALA A 68 7.26 -12.06 12.11
C ALA A 68 6.45 -11.60 10.90
N PHE A 69 5.35 -10.88 11.12
CA PHE A 69 4.52 -10.35 10.04
C PHE A 69 5.35 -9.50 9.07
N MET A 70 6.07 -8.51 9.57
CA MET A 70 6.87 -7.59 8.74
C MET A 70 7.91 -8.33 7.88
N THR A 71 8.47 -9.43 8.39
CA THR A 71 9.45 -10.25 7.65
C THR A 71 8.82 -10.93 6.44
N PHE A 72 7.68 -11.61 6.65
CA PHE A 72 7.00 -12.36 5.59
C PHE A 72 6.24 -11.44 4.64
N TRP A 73 5.56 -10.42 5.17
CA TRP A 73 4.95 -9.35 4.39
C TRP A 73 5.95 -8.72 3.43
N ASN A 74 7.12 -8.29 3.92
CA ASN A 74 8.14 -7.68 3.08
C ASN A 74 8.64 -8.59 1.94
N ARG A 75 8.67 -9.90 2.19
CA ARG A 75 8.98 -10.89 1.16
C ARG A 75 7.85 -10.98 0.14
N GLU A 76 6.60 -11.00 0.55
CA GLU A 76 5.45 -11.00 -0.38
C GLU A 76 5.43 -9.75 -1.26
N GLU A 77 5.62 -8.56 -0.69
CA GLU A 77 5.67 -7.27 -1.42
C GLU A 77 6.79 -7.24 -2.47
N PHE A 78 7.98 -7.78 -2.12
CA PHE A 78 9.06 -7.92 -3.10
C PHE A 78 8.61 -8.73 -4.33
N TRP A 79 7.93 -9.86 -4.09
CA TRP A 79 7.46 -10.73 -5.17
C TRP A 79 6.29 -10.11 -5.96
N HIS A 80 5.48 -9.24 -5.38
CA HIS A 80 4.50 -8.44 -6.13
C HIS A 80 5.21 -7.50 -7.11
N GLY A 81 6.24 -6.79 -6.63
CA GLY A 81 7.09 -5.95 -7.47
C GLY A 81 7.71 -6.71 -8.64
N GLU A 82 8.28 -7.88 -8.39
CA GLU A 82 8.84 -8.75 -9.44
C GLU A 82 7.79 -9.19 -10.47
N ALA A 83 6.60 -9.57 -10.01
CA ALA A 83 5.52 -10.01 -10.90
C ALA A 83 5.05 -8.88 -11.85
N LEU A 84 4.89 -7.67 -11.32
CA LEU A 84 4.53 -6.49 -12.11
C LEU A 84 5.66 -6.08 -13.06
N SER A 85 6.91 -6.16 -12.61
CA SER A 85 8.09 -5.89 -13.44
C SER A 85 8.22 -6.84 -14.61
N GLU A 86 7.85 -8.11 -14.45
CA GLU A 86 7.87 -9.08 -15.55
C GLU A 86 6.85 -8.73 -16.64
N VAL A 87 5.65 -8.24 -16.28
CA VAL A 87 4.69 -7.69 -17.25
C VAL A 87 5.31 -6.49 -17.98
N LEU A 88 5.84 -5.51 -17.23
CA LEU A 88 6.45 -4.31 -17.79
C LEU A 88 7.62 -4.63 -18.74
N ARG A 89 8.40 -5.68 -18.46
CA ARG A 89 9.50 -6.14 -19.30
C ARG A 89 9.01 -6.60 -20.68
N ARG A 90 7.78 -7.11 -20.80
CA ARG A 90 7.19 -7.48 -22.11
C ARG A 90 6.81 -6.27 -22.95
N HIS A 91 6.77 -5.09 -22.33
CA HIS A 91 6.63 -3.79 -22.99
C HIS A 91 7.95 -3.02 -23.08
N GLU A 92 9.09 -3.70 -22.92
CA GLU A 92 10.43 -3.10 -22.95
C GLU A 92 10.65 -2.04 -21.86
N ILE A 93 9.80 -2.02 -20.82
CA ILE A 93 9.93 -1.14 -19.67
C ILE A 93 10.68 -1.89 -18.58
N SER A 94 11.97 -1.56 -18.41
CA SER A 94 12.76 -2.11 -17.30
C SER A 94 12.53 -1.33 -16.01
N LEU A 95 12.18 -2.06 -14.96
CA LEU A 95 12.29 -1.64 -13.57
C LEU A 95 13.38 -2.49 -12.94
N ASP A 96 14.51 -1.85 -12.63
CA ASP A 96 15.63 -2.51 -11.95
C ASP A 96 15.58 -2.11 -10.47
N PHE A 97 15.28 -3.10 -9.63
CA PHE A 97 15.25 -2.95 -8.18
C PHE A 97 16.55 -2.36 -7.64
N ASP A 98 17.72 -2.75 -8.18
CA ASP A 98 19.01 -2.27 -7.72
C ASP A 98 19.24 -0.80 -8.10
N GLN A 99 18.76 -0.37 -9.27
CA GLN A 99 18.79 1.04 -9.66
C GLN A 99 17.85 1.89 -8.81
N LEU A 100 16.65 1.38 -8.49
CA LEU A 100 15.71 2.04 -7.59
C LEU A 100 16.31 2.17 -6.18
N LYS A 101 16.85 1.08 -5.64
CA LYS A 101 17.56 1.05 -4.36
C LYS A 101 18.73 2.01 -4.34
N ALA A 102 19.56 2.06 -5.38
CA ALA A 102 20.71 2.96 -5.46
C ALA A 102 20.30 4.44 -5.53
N LYS A 103 19.28 4.79 -6.33
CA LYS A 103 18.72 6.16 -6.37
C LYS A 103 18.13 6.55 -5.01
N ARG A 104 17.41 5.64 -4.36
CA ARG A 104 16.72 5.91 -3.08
C ARG A 104 17.65 5.89 -1.88
N LEU A 105 18.74 5.11 -1.88
CA LEU A 105 19.82 5.22 -0.87
C LEU A 105 20.48 6.62 -0.91
N LYS A 106 20.69 7.17 -2.11
CA LYS A 106 21.23 8.52 -2.29
C LYS A 106 20.26 9.61 -1.82
N LEU A 107 18.96 9.45 -2.06
CA LEU A 107 17.91 10.33 -1.53
C LEU A 107 17.79 10.21 0.00
N GLY A 108 17.81 8.99 0.54
CA GLY A 108 17.73 8.70 1.97
C GLY A 108 18.88 9.25 2.81
N TRP A 109 20.04 9.57 2.22
CA TRP A 109 21.10 10.32 2.92
C TRP A 109 20.81 11.81 3.05
N LYS A 110 20.03 12.39 2.12
CA LYS A 110 19.59 13.79 2.15
C LYS A 110 18.27 13.96 2.93
N ASP A 111 17.38 12.98 2.86
CA ASP A 111 16.09 12.95 3.59
C ASP A 111 16.17 12.31 4.99
N ARG A 112 17.37 11.90 5.42
CA ARG A 112 17.63 11.35 6.77
C ARG A 112 17.24 12.30 7.91
N LEU A 113 16.89 13.55 7.58
CA LEU A 113 16.41 14.61 8.46
C LEU A 113 15.16 15.32 7.91
N ALA A 114 14.26 14.63 7.18
CA ALA A 114 13.01 15.25 6.75
C ALA A 114 11.99 15.30 7.92
N PRO A 115 11.59 16.51 8.37
CA PRO A 115 11.00 16.83 9.68
C PRO A 115 9.51 16.45 9.87
N ILE A 116 9.11 15.26 9.42
CA ILE A 116 7.83 14.62 9.84
C ILE A 116 8.05 13.83 11.14
N LYS A 117 9.29 13.41 11.42
CA LYS A 117 9.64 12.59 12.60
C LYS A 117 9.55 13.35 13.93
N GLN A 118 9.83 14.65 13.98
CA GLN A 118 9.97 15.35 15.28
C GLN A 118 8.65 15.78 15.93
N SER A 119 7.62 16.20 15.18
CA SER A 119 6.37 16.70 15.78
C SER A 119 5.38 15.59 16.14
N VAL A 120 5.40 14.47 15.39
CA VAL A 120 4.57 13.29 15.63
C VAL A 120 5.22 12.38 16.68
N ALA A 121 6.54 12.14 16.61
CA ALA A 121 7.23 11.37 17.65
C ALA A 121 7.38 12.11 18.99
N ALA A 122 7.38 13.45 19.02
CA ALA A 122 7.42 14.19 20.29
C ALA A 122 6.14 14.03 21.13
N ASN A 123 5.01 13.63 20.53
CA ASN A 123 3.71 13.51 21.22
C ASN A 123 3.22 12.06 21.40
N LEU A 124 3.84 11.09 20.71
CA LEU A 124 3.49 9.67 20.74
C LEU A 124 4.45 8.90 21.65
N ALA A 125 3.91 8.14 22.60
CA ALA A 125 4.69 7.25 23.46
C ALA A 125 4.21 5.80 23.27
N GLY A 126 5.14 4.88 23.00
CA GLY A 126 4.89 3.42 22.99
C GLY A 126 3.67 3.00 22.17
N THR A 127 2.62 2.55 22.87
CA THR A 127 1.40 1.94 22.30
C THR A 127 0.61 2.88 21.39
N ASP A 128 0.58 4.20 21.66
CA ASP A 128 -0.11 5.17 20.81
C ASP A 128 0.51 5.21 19.41
N PHE A 129 1.84 5.12 19.31
CA PHE A 129 2.54 5.08 18.03
C PHE A 129 2.16 3.85 17.23
N ILE A 130 2.11 2.68 17.89
CA ILE A 130 1.79 1.41 17.23
C ILE A 130 0.33 1.44 16.73
N ALA A 131 -0.60 2.00 17.50
CA ALA A 131 -1.99 2.17 17.07
C ALA A 131 -2.10 3.00 15.77
N VAL A 132 -1.40 4.14 15.71
CA VAL A 132 -1.33 5.00 14.52
C VAL A 132 -0.73 4.24 13.35
N HIS A 133 0.42 3.57 13.57
CA HIS A 133 1.14 2.83 12.54
C HIS A 133 0.28 1.70 11.95
N MET A 134 -0.40 0.92 12.80
CA MET A 134 -1.25 -0.18 12.37
C MET A 134 -2.47 0.31 11.57
N ALA A 135 -3.10 1.41 12.00
CA ALA A 135 -4.22 2.00 11.27
C ALA A 135 -3.79 2.60 9.93
N TRP A 136 -2.60 3.21 9.87
CA TRP A 136 -2.02 3.71 8.63
C TRP A 136 -1.69 2.58 7.65
N GLY A 137 -1.06 1.51 8.14
CA GLY A 137 -0.82 0.28 7.37
C GLY A 137 -2.13 -0.26 6.80
N ALA A 138 -3.17 -0.41 7.63
CA ALA A 138 -4.49 -0.88 7.17
C ALA A 138 -5.07 -0.01 6.04
N ALA A 139 -4.94 1.32 6.15
CA ALA A 139 -5.39 2.25 5.10
C ALA A 139 -4.62 2.07 3.78
N ASN A 140 -3.31 1.83 3.86
CA ASN A 140 -2.47 1.55 2.70
C ASN A 140 -2.86 0.23 2.04
N GLU A 141 -2.97 -0.85 2.81
CA GLU A 141 -3.32 -2.18 2.29
C GLU A 141 -4.72 -2.24 1.67
N TRP A 142 -5.71 -1.57 2.30
CA TRP A 142 -7.05 -1.45 1.70
C TRP A 142 -6.99 -0.70 0.37
N SER A 143 -6.15 0.34 0.27
CA SER A 143 -5.97 1.12 -0.95
C SER A 143 -5.29 0.29 -2.03
N ALA A 144 -4.21 -0.42 -1.71
CA ALA A 144 -3.46 -1.26 -2.65
C ALA A 144 -4.32 -2.40 -3.20
N GLY A 145 -4.93 -3.20 -2.32
CA GLY A 145 -5.82 -4.28 -2.74
C GLY A 145 -7.00 -3.79 -3.59
N THR A 146 -7.54 -2.60 -3.31
CA THR A 146 -8.61 -2.00 -4.13
C THR A 146 -8.08 -1.48 -5.46
N ALA A 147 -6.89 -0.89 -5.51
CA ALA A 147 -6.22 -0.46 -6.74
C ALA A 147 -5.98 -1.64 -7.69
N TYR A 148 -5.46 -2.76 -7.20
CA TYR A 148 -5.27 -3.99 -7.97
C TYR A 148 -6.57 -4.50 -8.60
N ARG A 149 -7.63 -4.66 -7.78
CA ARG A 149 -8.94 -5.07 -8.28
C ARG A 149 -9.52 -4.07 -9.28
N ARG A 150 -9.32 -2.77 -9.04
CA ARG A 150 -9.83 -1.73 -9.92
C ARG A 150 -9.14 -1.72 -11.27
N LEU A 151 -7.82 -1.89 -11.30
CA LEU A 151 -7.06 -1.99 -12.55
C LEU A 151 -7.43 -3.25 -13.34
N ALA A 152 -7.63 -4.38 -12.66
CA ALA A 152 -8.10 -5.61 -13.29
C ALA A 152 -9.43 -5.43 -14.04
N VAL A 153 -10.36 -4.66 -13.46
CA VAL A 153 -11.65 -4.35 -14.08
C VAL A 153 -11.53 -3.32 -15.22
N LEU A 154 -10.62 -2.35 -15.10
CA LEU A 154 -10.45 -1.30 -16.11
C LEU A 154 -9.86 -1.83 -17.42
N GLU A 155 -8.87 -2.72 -17.31
CA GLU A 155 -8.17 -3.24 -18.48
C GLU A 155 -8.83 -4.48 -19.09
N ASP A 156 -9.55 -5.26 -18.27
CA ASP A 156 -10.25 -6.47 -18.69
C ASP A 156 -9.39 -7.51 -19.46
N HIS A 157 -8.06 -7.41 -19.36
CA HIS A 157 -7.15 -8.34 -19.99
C HIS A 157 -7.02 -9.61 -19.13
N PRO A 158 -7.38 -10.82 -19.61
CA PRO A 158 -7.50 -12.02 -18.76
C PRO A 158 -6.24 -12.37 -17.97
N VAL A 159 -5.07 -12.28 -18.62
CA VAL A 159 -3.77 -12.56 -17.99
C VAL A 159 -3.43 -11.53 -16.91
N LEU A 160 -3.52 -10.23 -17.24
CA LEU A 160 -3.28 -9.15 -16.27
C LEU A 160 -4.26 -9.24 -15.10
N ALA A 161 -5.56 -9.37 -15.37
CA ALA A 161 -6.58 -9.47 -14.33
C ALA A 161 -6.31 -10.66 -13.39
N THR A 162 -5.92 -11.82 -13.93
CA THR A 162 -5.56 -12.99 -13.12
C THR A 162 -4.39 -12.68 -12.18
N LEU A 163 -3.32 -12.06 -12.70
CA LEU A 163 -2.17 -11.65 -11.87
C LEU A 163 -2.58 -10.65 -10.78
N LEU A 164 -3.28 -9.57 -11.14
CA LEU A 164 -3.69 -8.54 -10.19
C LEU A 164 -4.64 -9.08 -9.11
N HIS A 165 -5.51 -10.04 -9.45
CA HIS A 165 -6.35 -10.72 -8.47
C HIS A 165 -5.56 -11.61 -7.51
N ARG A 166 -4.49 -12.27 -7.97
CA ARG A 166 -3.59 -13.05 -7.10
C ARG A 166 -2.87 -12.15 -6.11
N ILE A 167 -2.34 -11.02 -6.58
CA ILE A 167 -1.72 -10.00 -5.71
C ILE A 167 -2.74 -9.47 -4.71
N ALA A 168 -3.91 -9.01 -5.16
CA ALA A 168 -4.98 -8.50 -4.30
C ALA A 168 -5.49 -9.52 -3.25
N LYS A 169 -5.33 -10.82 -3.51
CA LYS A 169 -5.64 -11.88 -2.54
C LYS A 169 -4.59 -11.93 -1.43
N GLN A 170 -3.31 -11.77 -1.72
CA GLN A 170 -2.28 -11.66 -0.68
C GLN A 170 -2.47 -10.40 0.16
N GLU A 171 -2.79 -9.28 -0.48
CA GLU A 171 -3.10 -8.00 0.19
C GLU A 171 -4.24 -8.13 1.20
N SER A 172 -5.22 -9.00 0.94
CA SER A 172 -6.30 -9.25 1.91
C SER A 172 -5.81 -9.83 3.24
N ARG A 173 -4.71 -10.59 3.23
CA ARG A 173 -4.05 -11.12 4.43
C ARG A 173 -3.30 -10.01 5.17
N HIS A 174 -2.65 -9.10 4.43
CA HIS A 174 -1.97 -7.93 4.99
C HIS A 174 -2.97 -7.00 5.68
N VAL A 175 -4.07 -6.69 5.00
CA VAL A 175 -5.22 -5.98 5.57
C VAL A 175 -5.67 -6.64 6.87
N ALA A 176 -5.84 -7.97 6.88
CA ALA A 176 -6.33 -8.67 8.05
C ALA A 176 -5.41 -8.49 9.27
N PHE A 177 -4.09 -8.52 9.08
CA PHE A 177 -3.13 -8.25 10.14
C PHE A 177 -3.27 -6.81 10.64
N TYR A 178 -3.03 -5.82 9.77
CA TYR A 178 -2.99 -4.42 10.16
C TYR A 178 -4.32 -3.94 10.77
N ALA A 179 -5.45 -4.31 10.17
CA ALA A 179 -6.76 -3.91 10.68
C ALA A 179 -7.09 -4.57 12.03
N THR A 180 -6.66 -5.81 12.26
CA THR A 180 -6.83 -6.47 13.57
C THR A 180 -5.96 -5.80 14.63
N GLN A 181 -4.69 -5.57 14.35
CA GLN A 181 -3.76 -4.90 15.26
C GLN A 181 -4.18 -3.45 15.56
N ALA A 182 -4.71 -2.74 14.56
CA ALA A 182 -5.27 -1.40 14.71
C ALA A 182 -6.51 -1.42 15.60
N ARG A 183 -7.47 -2.30 15.33
CA ARG A 183 -8.69 -2.42 16.14
C ARG A 183 -8.36 -2.69 17.60
N THR A 184 -7.56 -3.72 17.89
CA THR A 184 -7.18 -4.09 19.26
C THR A 184 -6.54 -2.94 20.03
N ARG A 185 -5.71 -2.11 19.37
CA ARG A 185 -5.02 -0.99 20.04
C ARG A 185 -5.88 0.27 20.17
N LEU A 186 -6.90 0.40 19.33
CA LEU A 186 -7.82 1.53 19.37
C LEU A 186 -9.02 1.26 20.28
N GLU A 187 -9.36 -0.01 20.51
CA GLU A 187 -10.42 -0.44 21.42
C GLU A 187 -10.21 0.14 22.81
N ASP A 188 -11.25 0.78 23.37
CA ASP A 188 -11.23 1.42 24.69
C ASP A 188 -10.04 2.38 24.95
N HIS A 189 -9.45 2.95 23.90
CA HIS A 189 -8.25 3.80 24.00
C HIS A 189 -8.43 5.22 23.38
N PRO A 190 -9.17 6.14 24.03
CA PRO A 190 -9.54 7.45 23.45
C PRO A 190 -8.38 8.37 23.04
N ARG A 191 -7.19 8.23 23.66
CA ARG A 191 -6.00 8.99 23.27
C ARG A 191 -5.47 8.52 21.91
N ALA A 192 -5.13 7.24 21.77
CA ALA A 192 -4.77 6.60 20.51
C ALA A 192 -5.80 6.87 19.39
N GLN A 193 -7.10 6.81 19.67
CA GLN A 193 -8.14 7.17 18.70
C GLN A 193 -8.01 8.61 18.21
N ARG A 194 -7.89 9.60 19.11
CA ARG A 194 -7.74 11.01 18.72
C ARG A 194 -6.47 11.25 17.92
N LEU A 195 -5.35 10.65 18.33
CA LEU A 195 -4.06 10.78 17.64
C LEU A 195 -4.08 10.12 16.25
N THR A 196 -4.60 8.91 16.15
CA THR A 196 -4.75 8.17 14.88
C THR A 196 -5.66 8.92 13.92
N ARG A 197 -6.80 9.42 14.41
CA ARG A 197 -7.71 10.22 13.60
C ARG A 197 -7.05 11.48 13.08
N LEU A 198 -6.34 12.21 13.95
CA LEU A 198 -5.60 13.40 13.56
C LEU A 198 -4.54 13.06 12.50
N ALA A 199 -3.79 11.98 12.71
CA ALA A 199 -2.74 11.54 11.82
C ALA A 199 -3.27 11.20 10.43
N LEU A 200 -4.28 10.33 10.36
CA LEU A 200 -4.94 9.95 9.11
C LEU A 200 -5.54 11.16 8.40
N ARG A 201 -6.26 12.04 9.12
CA ARG A 201 -6.90 13.19 8.48
C ARG A 201 -5.89 14.21 7.93
N ARG A 202 -4.79 14.46 8.65
CA ARG A 202 -3.89 15.59 8.34
C ARG A 202 -2.70 15.19 7.47
N PHE A 203 -2.17 13.99 7.66
CA PHE A 203 -0.88 13.59 7.11
C PHE A 203 -0.97 12.41 6.15
N TRP A 204 -2.04 11.61 6.19
CA TRP A 204 -2.18 10.51 5.24
C TRP A 204 -2.40 11.02 3.81
N GLY A 205 -1.80 10.29 2.87
CA GLY A 205 -2.02 10.42 1.44
C GLY A 205 -1.86 9.06 0.77
N PRO A 206 -2.29 8.92 -0.49
CA PRO A 206 -2.17 7.68 -1.25
C PRO A 206 -0.73 7.14 -1.24
N VAL A 207 -0.59 5.81 -1.16
CA VAL A 207 0.71 5.13 -1.13
C VAL A 207 1.57 5.60 -2.31
N GLY A 208 2.81 5.98 -2.04
CA GLY A 208 3.73 6.61 -3.00
C GLY A 208 3.78 8.14 -2.94
N THR A 209 2.86 8.79 -2.20
CA THR A 209 2.95 10.24 -1.90
C THR A 209 4.23 10.56 -1.14
N GLY A 210 4.96 11.60 -1.56
CA GLY A 210 6.24 12.01 -0.94
C GLY A 210 7.45 11.18 -1.37
N VAL A 211 7.23 10.14 -2.17
CA VAL A 211 8.27 9.24 -2.70
C VAL A 211 8.35 9.36 -4.22
N MET A 212 7.19 9.35 -4.86
CA MET A 212 7.02 9.49 -6.30
C MET A 212 6.66 10.94 -6.66
N PRO A 213 6.97 11.41 -7.89
CA PRO A 213 6.53 12.72 -8.34
C PRO A 213 5.00 12.87 -8.26
N GLU A 214 4.50 14.04 -7.86
CA GLU A 214 3.06 14.28 -7.67
C GLU A 214 2.25 14.06 -8.96
N SER A 215 2.86 14.25 -10.13
CA SER A 215 2.27 13.93 -11.43
C SER A 215 1.96 12.44 -11.61
N GLU A 216 2.78 11.56 -11.05
CA GLU A 216 2.57 10.11 -11.10
C GLU A 216 1.46 9.70 -10.12
N VAL A 217 1.47 10.27 -8.91
CA VAL A 217 0.39 10.05 -7.93
C VAL A 217 -0.96 10.49 -8.52
N THR A 218 -1.01 11.68 -9.12
CA THR A 218 -2.23 12.23 -9.74
C THR A 218 -2.68 11.37 -10.92
N HIS A 219 -1.75 10.89 -11.75
CA HIS A 219 -2.06 9.97 -12.86
C HIS A 219 -2.74 8.71 -12.35
N VAL A 220 -2.14 8.01 -11.39
CA VAL A 220 -2.67 6.73 -10.87
C VAL A 220 -4.01 6.94 -10.19
N MET A 221 -4.16 7.99 -9.38
CA MET A 221 -5.43 8.30 -8.74
C MET A 221 -6.52 8.61 -9.78
N THR A 222 -6.18 9.33 -10.84
CA THR A 222 -7.10 9.62 -11.94
C THR A 222 -7.47 8.38 -12.71
N HIS A 223 -6.49 7.55 -13.06
CA HIS A 223 -6.70 6.35 -13.84
C HIS A 223 -7.61 5.36 -13.11
N LEU A 224 -7.38 5.14 -11.82
CA LEU A 224 -8.11 4.14 -11.04
C LEU A 224 -9.46 4.65 -10.50
N PHE A 225 -9.50 5.90 -10.02
CA PHE A 225 -10.61 6.40 -9.19
C PHE A 225 -11.40 7.55 -9.81
N SER A 226 -11.18 7.87 -11.10
CA SER A 226 -12.07 8.78 -11.81
C SER A 226 -13.44 8.16 -12.10
N GLY A 227 -14.44 9.03 -12.19
CA GLY A 227 -15.81 8.65 -12.52
C GLY A 227 -16.57 7.98 -11.37
N PRO A 228 -17.89 7.74 -11.56
CA PRO A 228 -18.76 7.25 -10.48
C PRO A 228 -18.30 5.91 -9.92
N ALA A 229 -17.85 5.00 -10.79
CA ALA A 229 -17.35 3.68 -10.39
C ALA A 229 -16.07 3.79 -9.53
N GLY A 230 -15.16 4.69 -9.90
CA GLY A 230 -13.96 4.97 -9.11
C GLY A 230 -14.28 5.56 -7.74
N ARG A 231 -15.24 6.49 -7.67
CA ARG A 231 -15.71 7.09 -6.42
C ARG A 231 -16.38 6.09 -5.47
N VAL A 232 -17.11 5.12 -6.00
CA VAL A 232 -17.64 4.01 -5.19
C VAL A 232 -16.51 3.20 -4.54
N GLN A 233 -15.43 2.91 -5.28
CA GLN A 233 -14.29 2.19 -4.72
C GLN A 233 -13.57 3.01 -3.63
N ALA A 234 -13.36 4.31 -3.86
CA ALA A 234 -12.77 5.20 -2.86
C ALA A 234 -13.61 5.27 -1.57
N ALA A 235 -14.93 5.42 -1.71
CA ALA A 235 -15.86 5.40 -0.58
C ALA A 235 -15.87 4.06 0.17
N HIS A 236 -15.68 2.94 -0.54
CA HIS A 236 -15.56 1.63 0.09
C HIS A 236 -14.29 1.51 0.96
N ILE A 237 -13.15 2.06 0.52
CA ILE A 237 -11.93 2.11 1.34
C ILE A 237 -12.19 2.95 2.60
N ASP A 238 -12.75 4.16 2.44
CA ASP A 238 -13.08 5.03 3.56
C ASP A 238 -14.05 4.37 4.55
N ALA A 239 -15.04 3.63 4.06
CA ALA A 239 -15.98 2.89 4.90
C ALA A 239 -15.29 1.79 5.72
N ASN A 240 -14.27 1.13 5.19
CA ASN A 240 -13.48 0.15 5.95
C ASN A 240 -12.63 0.82 7.02
N ILE A 241 -12.00 1.96 6.71
CA ILE A 241 -11.24 2.77 7.68
C ILE A 241 -12.16 3.26 8.80
N ALA A 242 -13.35 3.74 8.46
CA ALA A 242 -14.34 4.26 9.41
C ALA A 242 -14.82 3.21 10.43
N ARG A 243 -14.70 1.92 10.13
CA ARG A 243 -15.03 0.81 11.06
C ARG A 243 -13.97 0.59 12.14
N LEU A 244 -12.79 1.22 12.06
CA LEU A 244 -11.82 1.19 13.13
C LEU A 244 -12.32 2.04 14.31
N PRO A 245 -12.10 1.63 15.57
CA PRO A 245 -12.59 2.37 16.73
C PRO A 245 -12.13 3.83 16.70
N GLY A 246 -13.10 4.74 16.86
CA GLY A 246 -12.86 6.17 16.84
C GLY A 246 -12.54 6.78 15.46
N MET A 247 -12.66 6.05 14.34
CA MET A 247 -12.38 6.53 12.97
C MET A 247 -13.62 6.86 12.13
N GLU A 248 -14.82 6.74 12.69
CA GLU A 248 -16.08 7.01 12.00
C GLU A 248 -16.11 8.37 11.26
N GLY A 249 -16.70 8.40 10.07
CA GLY A 249 -16.81 9.61 9.26
C GLY A 249 -15.51 10.12 8.61
N LEU A 250 -14.38 9.42 8.77
CA LEU A 250 -13.20 9.72 7.96
C LEU A 250 -13.46 9.43 6.47
N ARG A 251 -13.00 10.34 5.62
CA ARG A 251 -13.09 10.26 4.15
C ARG A 251 -11.72 10.49 3.50
N ILE A 252 -10.65 9.96 4.11
CA ILE A 252 -9.27 10.35 3.78
C ILE A 252 -8.89 10.04 2.32
N VAL A 253 -9.48 9.00 1.73
CA VAL A 253 -9.24 8.65 0.32
C VAL A 253 -9.98 9.62 -0.57
N GLN A 254 -11.28 9.83 -0.36
CA GLN A 254 -12.06 10.79 -1.15
C GLN A 254 -11.48 12.21 -1.05
N ASP A 255 -11.14 12.67 0.16
CA ASP A 255 -10.51 13.97 0.40
C ASP A 255 -9.14 14.08 -0.32
N ALA A 256 -8.41 12.97 -0.46
CA ALA A 256 -7.16 12.94 -1.20
C ALA A 256 -7.36 12.98 -2.73
N LEU A 257 -8.44 12.40 -3.25
CA LEU A 257 -8.83 12.47 -4.66
C LEU A 257 -9.31 13.88 -5.03
N ASP A 258 -10.15 14.48 -4.19
CA ASP A 258 -10.72 15.81 -4.41
C ASP A 258 -9.64 16.89 -4.37
N ARG A 259 -8.69 16.81 -3.43
CA ARG A 259 -7.52 17.70 -3.38
C ARG A 259 -6.64 17.64 -4.62
N ARG A 260 -6.67 16.52 -5.35
CA ARG A 260 -5.91 16.31 -6.60
C ARG A 260 -6.71 16.63 -7.86
N GLY A 261 -7.97 17.07 -7.71
CA GLY A 261 -8.84 17.36 -8.84
C GLY A 261 -9.18 16.11 -9.67
N VAL A 262 -9.16 14.92 -9.07
CA VAL A 262 -9.56 13.70 -9.78
C VAL A 262 -11.05 13.82 -10.14
N PRO A 263 -11.46 13.65 -11.41
CA PRO A 263 -12.85 13.79 -11.81
C PRO A 263 -13.79 12.78 -11.14
N THR A 264 -15.00 13.23 -10.79
CA THR A 264 -16.10 12.40 -10.24
C THR A 264 -16.91 11.67 -11.28
#